data_AF-A0A925XY87-F1
#
_entry.id   AF-A0A925XY87-F1
#
_cell.length_a   1.000
_cell.length_b   1.000
_cell.length_c   1.000
_cell.angle_alpha   90.00
_cell.angle_beta   90.00
_cell.angle_gamma   90.00
#
_symmetry.space_group_name_H-M   'P 1'
#
loop_
_entity.id
_entity.type
_entity.pdbx_description
1 polymer ?
#
loop_
_entity_poly.entity_id
_entity_poly.type
_entity_poly.pdbx_seq_one_letter_code
_entity_poly.pdbx_strand_id
1 'polypeptide(L)'
;MNCHTAVKGESPRLKVVRDSYESGQPIEWARIHKVPDYAHFNHSRHIRAQIDCKSCHGPIEEMGVVSQFKPLTMGWCLDCHRNPEALIIGARPISGVFTGKLHAVKDLLDSSYIFTPIAAQVGKSTPITVPQFGSYDSDIPPLTVAGIPHPKKAGIGPENCSSCHY
;
A
#
# COMPACT_ATOMS: atom_id res chain seq x y z
N MET A 1 -20.28 -13.09 2.14
CA MET A 1 -21.51 -13.50 1.42
C MET A 1 -22.37 -12.31 0.99
N ASN A 2 -21.77 -11.17 0.57
CA ASN A 2 -22.55 -9.98 0.23
C ASN A 2 -23.16 -10.06 -1.18
N CYS A 3 -22.37 -10.53 -2.15
CA CYS A 3 -22.83 -10.66 -3.55
C CYS A 3 -23.10 -12.13 -3.93
N HIS A 4 -22.28 -13.07 -3.46
CA HIS A 4 -22.36 -14.49 -3.85
C HIS A 4 -23.56 -15.25 -3.28
N THR A 5 -24.42 -14.60 -2.52
CA THR A 5 -25.78 -15.08 -2.21
C THR A 5 -26.71 -14.92 -3.41
N ALA A 6 -26.65 -13.77 -4.09
CA ALA A 6 -27.47 -13.46 -5.25
C ALA A 6 -26.81 -13.88 -6.58
N VAL A 7 -25.49 -13.79 -6.67
CA VAL A 7 -24.74 -14.04 -7.91
C VAL A 7 -24.02 -15.38 -7.84
N LYS A 8 -24.50 -16.32 -8.67
CA LYS A 8 -23.95 -17.70 -8.78
C LYS A 8 -23.93 -18.46 -7.45
N GLY A 9 -24.96 -18.27 -6.61
CA GLY A 9 -25.06 -18.86 -5.28
C GLY A 9 -24.83 -20.37 -5.25
N GLU A 10 -25.36 -21.11 -6.23
CA GLU A 10 -25.26 -22.58 -6.29
C GLU A 10 -24.03 -23.10 -7.04
N SER A 11 -23.09 -22.23 -7.46
CA SER A 11 -21.90 -22.66 -8.20
C SER A 11 -21.06 -23.64 -7.37
N PRO A 12 -20.64 -24.80 -7.93
CA PRO A 12 -19.77 -25.75 -7.24
C PRO A 12 -18.42 -25.13 -6.82
N ARG A 13 -17.90 -24.17 -7.61
CA ARG A 13 -16.62 -23.49 -7.31
C ARG A 13 -16.68 -22.60 -6.07
N LEU A 14 -17.89 -22.17 -5.67
CA LEU A 14 -18.09 -21.32 -4.50
C LEU A 14 -18.43 -22.11 -3.23
N LYS A 15 -18.45 -23.45 -3.29
CA LYS A 15 -18.74 -24.29 -2.12
C LYS A 15 -17.83 -23.94 -0.94
N VAL A 16 -16.53 -23.78 -1.18
CA VAL A 16 -15.55 -23.38 -0.16
C VAL A 16 -15.90 -22.06 0.53
N VAL A 17 -16.46 -21.10 -0.20
CA VAL A 17 -16.85 -19.79 0.35
C VAL A 17 -18.12 -19.91 1.20
N ARG A 18 -19.08 -20.73 0.77
CA ARG A 18 -20.32 -21.00 1.52
C ARG A 18 -20.04 -21.78 2.81
N ASP A 19 -19.27 -22.87 2.71
CA ASP A 19 -18.89 -23.69 3.85
C ASP A 19 -18.15 -22.85 4.91
N SER A 20 -17.23 -21.98 4.48
CA SER A 20 -16.52 -21.04 5.36
C SER A 20 -17.47 -20.07 6.06
N TYR A 21 -18.48 -19.56 5.34
CA TYR A 21 -19.47 -18.65 5.90
C TYR A 21 -20.40 -19.33 6.92
N GLU A 22 -20.85 -20.55 6.64
CA GLU A 22 -21.78 -21.30 7.51
C GLU A 22 -21.08 -21.85 8.77
N SER A 23 -19.87 -22.38 8.61
CA SER A 23 -19.10 -22.97 9.72
C SER A 23 -18.38 -21.93 10.59
N GLY A 24 -18.22 -20.70 10.09
CA GLY A 24 -17.39 -19.65 10.71
C GLY A 24 -15.89 -19.90 10.60
N GLN A 25 -15.44 -20.97 9.95
CA GLN A 25 -14.02 -21.26 9.74
C GLN A 25 -13.49 -20.43 8.55
N PRO A 26 -12.40 -19.65 8.71
CA PRO A 26 -11.84 -18.87 7.61
C PRO A 26 -11.33 -19.74 6.45
N ILE A 27 -11.36 -19.18 5.24
CA ILE A 27 -10.71 -19.80 4.08
C ILE A 27 -9.19 -19.65 4.23
N GLU A 28 -8.47 -20.76 4.08
CA GLU A 28 -7.01 -20.83 4.10
C GLU A 28 -6.41 -20.29 2.79
N TRP A 29 -6.35 -18.97 2.67
CA TRP A 29 -5.76 -18.32 1.50
C TRP A 29 -4.24 -18.47 1.47
N ALA A 30 -3.70 -18.88 0.33
CA ALA A 30 -2.26 -18.86 0.09
C ALA A 30 -1.77 -17.42 -0.09
N ARG A 31 -0.97 -16.92 0.86
CA ARG A 31 -0.30 -15.62 0.73
C ARG A 31 0.90 -15.74 -0.20
N ILE A 32 0.81 -15.13 -1.38
CA ILE A 32 1.87 -15.14 -2.39
C ILE A 32 2.90 -14.00 -2.25
N HIS A 33 2.52 -12.87 -1.66
CA HIS A 33 3.41 -11.74 -1.42
C HIS A 33 3.73 -11.68 0.07
N LYS A 34 4.92 -12.16 0.46
CA LYS A 34 5.41 -12.10 1.83
C LYS A 34 6.82 -11.50 1.83
N VAL A 35 6.97 -10.34 2.46
CA VAL A 35 8.28 -9.80 2.83
C VAL A 35 8.77 -10.48 4.11
N PRO A 36 10.09 -10.53 4.37
CA PRO A 36 10.61 -11.08 5.61
C PRO A 36 10.03 -10.37 6.83
N ASP A 37 9.84 -11.11 7.93
CA ASP A 37 9.11 -10.60 9.11
C ASP A 37 9.84 -9.45 9.84
N TYR A 38 11.15 -9.28 9.58
CA TYR A 38 11.95 -8.14 10.06
C TYR A 38 11.79 -6.87 9.20
N ALA A 39 11.08 -6.93 8.07
CA ALA A 39 10.84 -5.81 7.18
C ALA A 39 9.35 -5.40 7.24
N HIS A 40 9.09 -4.18 7.68
CA HIS A 40 7.73 -3.65 7.73
C HIS A 40 7.38 -2.89 6.44
N PHE A 41 6.30 -3.32 5.76
CA PHE A 41 5.78 -2.65 4.57
C PHE A 41 4.43 -1.97 4.86
N ASN A 42 4.31 -0.68 4.54
CA ASN A 42 3.10 0.10 4.77
C ASN A 42 2.45 0.56 3.45
N HIS A 43 1.34 -0.08 3.06
CA HIS A 43 0.58 0.26 1.85
C HIS A 43 0.10 1.72 1.80
N SER A 44 -0.34 2.27 2.93
CA SER A 44 -0.98 3.61 2.99
C SER A 44 -0.06 4.75 2.54
N ARG A 45 1.27 4.60 2.70
CA ARG A 45 2.24 5.61 2.28
C ARG A 45 2.34 5.68 0.76
N HIS A 46 2.36 4.51 0.12
CA HIS A 46 2.49 4.37 -1.33
C HIS A 46 1.19 4.75 -2.04
N ILE A 47 0.03 4.33 -1.51
CA ILE A 47 -1.29 4.68 -2.04
C ILE A 47 -1.54 6.19 -1.95
N ARG A 48 -1.17 6.83 -0.83
CA ARG A 48 -1.30 8.30 -0.69
C ARG A 48 -0.39 9.07 -1.63
N ALA A 49 0.76 8.49 -2.01
CA ALA A 49 1.62 9.02 -3.05
C ALA A 49 1.10 8.74 -4.48
N GLN A 50 -0.10 8.15 -4.62
CA GLN A 50 -0.77 7.89 -5.90
C GLN A 50 0.02 6.93 -6.79
N ILE A 51 0.72 5.97 -6.18
CA ILE A 51 1.41 4.89 -6.89
C ILE A 51 0.40 3.79 -7.21
N ASP A 52 0.27 3.44 -8.49
CA ASP A 52 -0.64 2.39 -8.96
C ASP A 52 -0.19 1.01 -8.48
N CYS A 53 -1.16 0.15 -8.17
CA CYS A 53 -0.97 -1.25 -7.78
C CYS A 53 -0.07 -2.01 -8.78
N LYS A 54 -0.18 -1.69 -10.08
CA LYS A 54 0.59 -2.31 -11.17
C LYS A 54 2.09 -2.11 -11.04
N SER A 55 2.54 -1.04 -10.37
CA SER A 55 3.96 -0.78 -10.13
C SER A 55 4.62 -1.92 -9.34
N CYS A 56 3.89 -2.51 -8.39
CA CYS A 56 4.39 -3.53 -7.48
C CYS A 56 3.84 -4.93 -7.79
N HIS A 57 2.55 -5.04 -8.12
CA HIS A 57 1.86 -6.32 -8.29
C HIS A 57 1.68 -6.75 -9.75
N GLY A 58 2.07 -5.90 -10.73
CA GLY A 58 1.83 -6.16 -12.14
C GLY A 58 0.37 -5.98 -12.55
N PRO A 59 0.01 -6.37 -13.78
CA PRO A 59 -1.35 -6.19 -14.32
C PRO A 59 -2.33 -7.20 -13.72
N ILE A 60 -2.69 -7.02 -12.44
CA ILE A 60 -3.61 -7.92 -11.70
C ILE A 60 -4.95 -8.06 -12.41
N GLU A 61 -5.40 -7.02 -13.12
CA GLU A 61 -6.62 -7.03 -13.93
C GLU A 61 -6.62 -8.09 -15.05
N GLU A 62 -5.44 -8.53 -15.49
CA GLU A 62 -5.25 -9.54 -16.53
C GLU A 62 -4.87 -10.92 -15.94
N MET A 63 -4.65 -10.99 -14.62
CA MET A 63 -4.22 -12.22 -13.95
C MET A 63 -5.41 -13.10 -13.59
N GLY A 64 -5.58 -14.24 -14.29
CA GLY A 64 -6.58 -15.25 -13.93
C GLY A 64 -6.34 -15.91 -12.58
N VAL A 65 -5.06 -16.06 -12.19
CA VAL A 65 -4.62 -16.43 -10.83
C VAL A 65 -3.47 -15.51 -10.47
N VAL A 66 -3.51 -14.94 -9.26
CA VAL A 66 -2.49 -13.98 -8.84
C VAL A 66 -1.14 -14.68 -8.69
N SER A 67 -0.09 -14.04 -9.22
CA SER A 67 1.29 -14.50 -9.10
C SER A 67 2.20 -13.34 -8.70
N GLN A 68 3.39 -13.67 -8.21
CA GLN A 68 4.38 -12.67 -7.86
C GLN A 68 5.05 -12.09 -9.11
N PHE A 69 4.69 -10.87 -9.48
CA PHE A 69 5.20 -10.20 -10.68
C PHE A 69 6.53 -9.47 -10.45
N LYS A 70 6.73 -8.89 -9.26
CA LYS A 70 7.98 -8.22 -8.86
C LYS A 70 8.69 -9.02 -7.78
N PRO A 71 10.04 -8.96 -7.71
CA PRO A 71 10.80 -9.74 -6.75
C PRO A 71 10.58 -9.29 -5.29
N LEU A 72 10.18 -8.02 -5.06
CA LEU A 72 9.99 -7.43 -3.73
C LEU A 72 11.20 -7.60 -2.79
N THR A 73 12.40 -7.66 -3.37
CA THR A 73 13.66 -7.70 -2.64
C THR A 73 14.07 -6.30 -2.17
N MET A 74 14.94 -6.22 -1.16
CA MET A 74 15.44 -4.94 -0.66
C MET A 74 16.07 -4.08 -1.76
N GLY A 75 16.86 -4.68 -2.66
CA GLY A 75 17.47 -3.97 -3.79
C GLY A 75 16.42 -3.31 -4.68
N TRP A 76 15.39 -4.07 -5.07
CA TRP A 76 14.28 -3.54 -5.88
C TRP A 76 13.54 -2.41 -5.18
N CYS A 77 13.30 -2.52 -3.86
CA CYS A 77 12.70 -1.45 -3.07
C CYS A 77 13.59 -0.19 -3.07
N LEU A 78 14.89 -0.35 -2.81
CA LEU A 78 15.83 0.78 -2.76
C LEU A 78 15.99 1.47 -4.11
N ASP A 79 15.99 0.72 -5.21
CA ASP A 79 16.06 1.29 -6.56
C ASP A 79 14.85 2.19 -6.83
N CYS A 80 13.64 1.72 -6.46
CA CYS A 80 12.42 2.53 -6.53
C CYS A 80 12.51 3.76 -5.61
N HIS A 81 12.95 3.61 -4.36
CA HIS A 81 13.05 4.73 -3.42
C HIS A 81 14.09 5.79 -3.81
N ARG A 82 15.17 5.39 -4.52
CA ARG A 82 16.23 6.30 -4.99
C ARG A 82 15.86 7.01 -6.29
N ASN A 83 15.15 6.34 -7.19
CA ASN A 83 14.74 6.90 -8.47
C ASN A 83 13.28 6.54 -8.81
N PRO A 84 12.32 7.05 -8.04
CA PRO A 84 10.92 6.64 -8.16
C PRO A 84 10.28 7.12 -9.46
N GLU A 85 10.63 8.31 -9.95
CA GLU A 85 10.07 8.88 -11.19
C GLU A 85 10.28 7.97 -12.42
N ALA A 86 11.37 7.19 -12.43
CA ALA A 86 11.67 6.25 -13.52
C ALA A 86 10.94 4.90 -13.39
N LEU A 87 10.38 4.58 -12.21
CA LEU A 87 9.93 3.22 -11.86
C LEU A 87 8.45 3.13 -11.46
N ILE A 88 7.82 4.24 -11.10
CA ILE A 88 6.42 4.27 -10.67
C ILE A 88 5.46 4.42 -11.85
N ILE A 89 4.31 3.76 -11.74
CA ILE A 89 3.14 4.02 -12.56
C ILE A 89 2.18 4.85 -11.71
N GLY A 90 1.76 6.01 -12.21
CA GLY A 90 0.76 6.85 -11.55
C GLY A 90 -0.62 6.16 -11.51
N ALA A 91 -1.42 6.48 -10.49
CA ALA A 91 -2.73 5.89 -10.28
C ALA A 91 -3.60 5.91 -11.55
N ARG A 92 -4.08 4.72 -11.94
CA ARG A 92 -5.06 4.55 -13.01
C ARG A 92 -6.46 4.44 -12.43
N PRO A 93 -7.53 4.69 -13.21
CA PRO A 93 -8.90 4.61 -12.73
C PRO A 93 -9.29 3.25 -12.16
N ILE A 94 -8.80 2.17 -12.77
CA ILE A 94 -9.03 0.79 -12.28
C ILE A 94 -8.39 0.53 -10.91
N SER A 95 -7.38 1.30 -10.52
CA SER A 95 -6.74 1.14 -9.20
C SER A 95 -7.60 1.66 -8.05
N GLY A 96 -8.59 2.52 -8.33
CA GLY A 96 -9.42 3.14 -7.29
C GLY A 96 -8.65 4.02 -6.30
N VAL A 97 -7.41 4.39 -6.62
CA VAL A 97 -6.61 5.31 -5.80
C VAL A 97 -7.04 6.74 -6.09
N PHE A 98 -8.09 7.20 -5.38
CA PHE A 98 -8.66 8.53 -5.54
C PHE A 98 -7.94 9.56 -4.66
N THR A 99 -7.73 10.76 -5.21
CA THR A 99 -6.78 11.75 -4.69
C THR A 99 -7.36 12.71 -3.67
N GLY A 100 -8.50 12.38 -3.07
CA GLY A 100 -9.10 13.20 -2.03
C GLY A 100 -9.66 14.56 -2.50
N LYS A 101 -9.69 14.87 -3.80
CA LYS A 101 -10.73 15.75 -4.31
C LYS A 101 -12.02 14.96 -4.25
N LEU A 102 -12.94 15.34 -3.36
CA LEU A 102 -14.34 14.94 -3.49
C LEU A 102 -14.84 15.60 -4.77
N HIS A 103 -15.09 14.81 -5.80
CA HIS A 103 -15.59 15.33 -7.08
C HIS A 103 -17.00 15.88 -6.80
N ALA A 104 -17.27 17.10 -7.25
CA ALA A 104 -18.64 17.61 -7.18
C ALA A 104 -19.52 16.65 -7.99
N VAL A 105 -20.69 16.27 -7.45
CA VAL A 105 -21.58 15.26 -8.07
C VAL A 105 -21.90 15.58 -9.53
N LYS A 106 -21.94 16.88 -9.87
CA LYS A 106 -22.14 17.40 -11.23
C LYS A 106 -21.07 16.98 -12.25
N ASP A 107 -19.87 16.67 -11.80
CA ASP A 107 -18.71 16.38 -12.65
C ASP A 107 -18.49 14.86 -12.82
N LEU A 108 -19.33 14.01 -12.21
CA LEU A 108 -19.27 12.53 -12.32
C LEU A 108 -19.63 12.00 -13.72
N LEU A 109 -20.35 12.79 -14.52
CA LEU A 109 -20.77 12.41 -15.87
C LEU A 109 -19.69 12.70 -16.94
N ASP A 110 -18.70 13.54 -16.62
CA ASP A 110 -17.55 13.73 -17.51
C ASP A 110 -16.51 12.64 -17.25
N SER A 111 -16.71 11.54 -17.98
CA SER A 111 -15.81 10.39 -18.03
C SER A 111 -14.35 10.84 -18.18
N SER A 112 -14.05 11.78 -19.08
CA SER A 112 -12.67 12.16 -19.45
C SER A 112 -11.80 12.64 -18.28
N TYR A 113 -12.43 13.26 -17.27
CA TYR A 113 -11.74 13.79 -16.07
C TYR A 113 -11.45 12.73 -15.00
N ILE A 114 -12.20 11.62 -14.97
CA ILE A 114 -11.93 10.47 -14.10
C ILE A 114 -10.67 9.72 -14.59
N PHE A 115 -10.36 9.77 -15.88
CA PHE A 115 -9.25 9.05 -16.50
C PHE A 115 -7.94 9.83 -16.63
N THR A 116 -7.85 11.06 -16.08
CA THR A 116 -6.57 11.80 -16.15
C THR A 116 -5.55 11.13 -15.23
N PRO A 117 -4.46 10.53 -15.77
CA PRO A 117 -3.42 9.93 -14.94
C PRO A 117 -2.80 11.00 -14.07
N ILE A 118 -2.86 10.82 -12.76
CA ILE A 118 -2.24 11.77 -11.84
C ILE A 118 -0.81 11.32 -11.65
N ALA A 119 0.14 12.22 -11.93
CA ALA A 119 1.54 11.97 -11.68
C ALA A 119 1.72 11.58 -10.22
N ALA A 120 2.36 10.44 -9.96
CA ALA A 120 2.63 10.00 -8.61
C ALA A 120 3.40 11.10 -7.87
N GLN A 121 2.91 11.45 -6.68
CA GLN A 121 3.44 12.55 -5.89
C GLN A 121 4.63 12.04 -5.08
N VAL A 122 5.80 12.01 -5.72
CA VAL A 122 7.04 11.72 -5.03
C VAL A 122 7.58 13.03 -4.45
N GLY A 123 7.63 13.12 -3.12
CA GLY A 123 8.38 14.21 -2.47
C GLY A 123 9.88 14.08 -2.73
N LYS A 124 10.61 15.19 -2.76
CA LYS A 124 12.09 15.13 -2.77
C LYS A 124 12.57 14.43 -1.50
N SER A 125 13.30 13.32 -1.65
CA SER A 125 13.91 12.64 -0.50
C SER A 125 15.08 13.48 0.03
N THR A 126 14.86 14.25 1.09
CA THR A 126 15.97 14.92 1.80
C THR A 126 16.49 14.00 2.90
N PRO A 127 17.80 13.69 2.92
CA PRO A 127 18.39 12.94 4.02
C PRO A 127 18.14 13.66 5.34
N ILE A 128 17.65 12.94 6.36
CA ILE A 128 17.51 13.48 7.73
C ILE A 128 18.88 13.42 8.45
N THR A 129 19.82 12.62 7.92
CA THR A 129 21.15 12.41 8.49
C THR A 129 22.24 12.81 7.50
N VAL A 130 23.35 13.32 8.04
CA VAL A 130 24.58 13.56 7.29
C VAL A 130 25.69 12.71 7.94
N PRO A 131 26.38 11.83 7.19
CA PRO A 131 26.12 11.47 5.79
C PRO A 131 24.90 10.54 5.62
N GLN A 132 24.44 10.46 4.38
CA GLN A 132 23.20 9.78 3.96
C GLN A 132 23.22 8.26 4.24
N PHE A 133 24.40 7.65 4.43
CA PHE A 133 24.58 6.24 4.75
C PHE A 133 25.90 6.02 5.54
N GLY A 134 25.82 5.96 6.87
CA GLY A 134 26.90 5.42 7.72
C GLY A 134 27.74 6.46 8.48
N SER A 135 27.87 6.22 9.78
CA SER A 135 28.43 7.09 10.84
C SER A 135 27.55 8.29 11.20
N TYR A 136 27.17 8.34 12.48
CA TYR A 136 26.20 9.24 13.06
C TYR A 136 26.96 10.39 13.72
N ASP A 137 26.68 11.61 13.27
CA ASP A 137 26.69 12.75 14.17
C ASP A 137 25.47 13.60 13.83
N SER A 138 24.39 13.37 14.56
CA SER A 138 23.21 14.21 14.49
C SER A 138 22.90 14.67 15.90
N ASP A 139 22.84 15.98 16.10
CA ASP A 139 22.27 16.55 17.31
C ASP A 139 20.83 16.07 17.43
N ILE A 140 20.62 15.03 18.24
CA ILE A 140 19.30 14.50 18.52
C ILE A 140 18.56 15.62 19.25
N PRO A 141 17.49 16.20 18.69
CA PRO A 141 16.73 17.21 19.40
C PRO A 141 16.21 16.62 20.72
N PRO A 142 16.20 17.40 21.81
CA PRO A 142 15.79 16.91 23.12
C PRO A 142 14.39 16.28 23.02
N LEU A 143 14.22 15.14 23.70
CA LEU A 143 13.01 14.31 23.68
C LEU A 143 11.75 15.02 24.24
N THR A 144 11.88 16.28 24.62
CA THR A 144 10.83 17.13 25.16
C THR A 144 10.93 18.53 24.55
N VAL A 145 9.84 19.01 23.97
CA VAL A 145 9.64 20.44 23.66
C VAL A 145 8.66 20.98 24.68
N ALA A 146 9.07 21.99 25.46
CA ALA A 146 8.22 22.62 26.49
C ALA A 146 7.60 21.64 27.52
N GLY A 147 8.35 20.62 27.94
CA GLY A 147 7.88 19.64 28.95
C GLY A 147 6.89 18.60 28.43
N ILE A 148 6.55 18.62 27.14
CA ILE A 148 5.68 17.64 26.50
C ILE A 148 6.55 16.51 25.94
N PRO A 149 6.36 15.24 26.36
CA PRO A 149 7.07 14.10 25.77
C PRO A 149 6.71 13.97 24.29
N HIS A 150 7.69 14.09 23.40
CA HIS A 150 7.46 13.85 21.98
C HIS A 150 7.39 12.33 21.74
N PRO A 151 6.35 11.80 21.05
CA PRO A 151 6.34 10.37 20.70
C PRO A 151 7.57 10.04 19.85
N LYS A 152 8.21 8.94 20.25
CA LYS A 152 9.56 8.48 19.87
C LYS A 152 9.90 8.58 18.38
N LYS A 153 11.18 8.89 18.16
CA LYS A 153 12.06 8.54 17.03
C LYS A 153 11.44 7.68 15.91
N ALA A 154 11.62 8.13 14.67
CA ALA A 154 11.47 7.28 13.49
C ALA A 154 12.26 5.97 13.69
N GLY A 155 11.57 4.83 13.65
CA GLY A 155 12.16 3.50 13.81
C GLY A 155 11.77 2.74 15.09
N ILE A 156 11.00 3.33 16.00
CA ILE A 156 10.41 2.59 17.14
C ILE A 156 8.89 2.66 17.00
N GLY A 157 8.32 1.73 16.23
CA GLY A 157 6.93 1.35 16.45
C GLY A 157 6.79 0.85 17.89
N PRO A 158 5.61 0.94 18.51
CA PRO A 158 5.41 0.28 19.79
C PRO A 158 5.68 -1.20 19.62
N GLU A 159 6.30 -1.81 20.63
CA GLU A 159 6.81 -3.19 20.69
C GLU A 159 5.70 -4.26 20.60
N ASN A 160 4.57 -4.00 19.93
CA ASN A 160 3.56 -4.99 19.62
C ASN A 160 2.75 -4.66 18.35
N CYS A 161 2.33 -5.72 17.68
CA CYS A 161 1.79 -5.75 16.31
C CYS A 161 0.43 -5.05 16.09
N SER A 162 -0.08 -4.30 17.07
CA SER A 162 -1.45 -3.71 17.04
C SER A 162 -1.48 -2.20 16.86
N SER A 163 -0.34 -1.51 16.85
CA SER A 163 -0.32 -0.03 16.87
C SER A 163 -0.56 0.66 15.51
N CYS A 164 -0.94 -0.08 14.49
CA CYS A 164 -1.37 0.47 13.19
C CYS A 164 -2.73 -0.05 12.73
N HIS A 165 -3.49 -0.70 13.62
CA HIS A 165 -4.94 -0.83 13.42
C HIS A 165 -5.61 0.43 13.97
N TYR A 166 -5.64 1.48 13.15
CA TYR A 166 -6.74 2.42 12.88
C TYR A 166 -6.26 3.46 11.86
#